data_AF-A0A1I2G5V7-F1
#
_entry.id   AF-A0A1I2G5V7-F1
#
_cell.length_a   1.000
_cell.length_b   1.000
_cell.length_c   1.000
_cell.angle_alpha   90.00
_cell.angle_beta   90.00
_cell.angle_gamma   90.00
#
_symmetry.space_group_name_H-M   'P 1'
#
loop_
_entity.id
_entity.type
_entity.pdbx_description
1 polymer ?
#
loop_
_entity_poly.entity_id
_entity_poly.type
_entity_poly.pdbx_seq_one_letter_code
_entity_poly.pdbx_strand_id
1 'polypeptide(L)'
;MARIGHRCKCRHGDLSHTTDKNGKQSCGCAGCTTRCRRTEEPELLPTFDVKGNAVERIVPPGERLAGESTNSGPQTCGCAACCALYTELTGIELEPAPA
;
A
#
# COMPACT_ATOMS: atom_id res chain seq x y z
N MET A 1 -10.80 -1.59 4.52
CA MET A 1 -10.23 -2.76 3.82
C MET A 1 -8.76 -2.86 4.18
N ALA A 2 -8.29 -3.83 4.96
CA ALA A 2 -6.85 -3.92 5.27
C ALA A 2 -6.00 -4.05 3.99
N ARG A 3 -4.77 -3.53 3.98
CA ARG A 3 -3.88 -3.60 2.81
C ARG A 3 -2.47 -3.94 3.22
N ILE A 4 -1.74 -4.64 2.35
CA ILE A 4 -0.30 -4.83 2.51
C ILE A 4 0.42 -3.71 1.76
N GLY A 5 1.45 -3.15 2.36
CA GLY A 5 2.28 -2.13 1.73
C GLY A 5 3.54 -1.86 2.53
N HIS A 6 4.43 -1.06 1.95
CA HIS A 6 5.64 -0.62 2.63
C HIS A 6 5.38 0.69 3.37
N ARG A 7 6.08 0.91 4.48
CA ARG A 7 6.26 2.27 4.99
C ARG A 7 7.44 2.93 4.28
N CYS A 8 7.45 4.24 4.29
CA CYS A 8 8.65 4.99 3.96
C CYS A 8 9.43 5.30 5.25
N LYS A 9 10.69 5.70 5.13
CA LYS A 9 11.48 6.23 6.26
C LYS A 9 10.79 7.40 6.98
N CYS A 10 9.90 8.12 6.30
CA CYS A 10 9.03 9.13 6.90
C CYS A 10 7.84 8.56 7.70
N ARG A 11 7.79 7.23 7.89
CA ARG A 11 6.75 6.42 8.58
C ARG A 11 5.36 6.41 7.94
N HIS A 12 5.16 7.16 6.87
CA HIS A 12 3.93 7.13 6.08
C HIS A 12 3.86 5.89 5.19
N GLY A 13 2.64 5.44 4.89
CA GLY A 13 2.43 4.34 3.95
C GLY A 13 2.86 4.72 2.54
N ASP A 14 3.23 3.73 1.76
CA ASP A 14 3.59 3.85 0.34
C ASP A 14 2.54 4.63 -0.48
N LEU A 15 1.25 4.46 -0.21
CA LEU A 15 0.16 5.17 -0.89
C LEU A 15 0.00 6.65 -0.49
N SER A 16 0.69 7.10 0.56
CA SER A 16 0.73 8.52 0.93
C SER A 16 1.69 9.34 0.06
N HIS A 17 2.31 8.72 -0.94
CA HIS A 17 3.25 9.38 -1.83
C HIS A 17 2.64 9.57 -3.21
N THR A 18 2.83 10.75 -3.78
CA THR A 18 2.58 11.02 -5.19
C THR A 18 3.88 10.84 -5.97
N THR A 19 3.77 10.27 -7.16
CA THR A 19 4.90 10.15 -8.08
C THR A 19 4.78 11.26 -9.12
N ASP A 20 5.82 12.07 -9.26
CA ASP A 20 5.88 13.12 -10.29
C ASP A 20 6.14 12.50 -11.68
N LYS A 21 6.02 13.32 -12.73
CA LYS A 21 6.27 12.93 -14.14
C LYS A 21 7.68 12.36 -14.37
N ASN A 22 8.66 12.69 -13.53
CA ASN A 22 10.02 12.17 -13.60
C ASN A 22 10.24 10.92 -12.71
N GLY A 23 9.18 10.33 -12.17
CA GLY A 23 9.27 9.14 -11.31
C GLY A 23 9.69 9.45 -9.87
N LYS A 24 9.84 10.73 -9.49
CA LYS A 24 10.24 11.10 -8.13
C LYS A 24 9.04 10.97 -7.19
N GLN A 25 9.20 10.22 -6.11
CA GLN A 25 8.18 10.12 -5.06
C GLN A 25 8.29 11.29 -4.08
N SER A 26 7.16 11.94 -3.81
CA SER A 26 7.01 12.98 -2.79
C SER A 26 5.92 12.58 -1.81
N CYS A 27 6.15 12.74 -0.51
CA CYS A 27 5.12 12.50 0.50
C CYS A 27 4.04 13.59 0.40
N GLY A 28 2.78 13.17 0.29
CA GLY A 28 1.63 14.08 0.27
C GLY A 28 1.24 14.62 1.65
N CYS A 29 1.89 14.16 2.72
CA CYS A 29 1.66 14.67 4.07
C CYS A 29 2.29 16.06 4.22
N ALA A 30 1.46 17.06 4.52
CA ALA A 30 1.89 18.44 4.71
C ALA A 30 2.97 18.52 5.81
N GLY A 31 4.13 19.11 5.49
CA GLY A 31 5.24 19.26 6.44
C GLY A 31 6.21 18.08 6.52
N CYS A 32 6.03 17.02 5.71
CA CYS A 32 7.01 15.94 5.64
C CYS A 32 8.26 16.36 4.84
N THR A 33 9.36 16.64 5.53
CA THR A 33 10.64 17.05 4.92
C THR A 33 11.62 15.88 4.72
N THR A 34 11.27 14.69 5.20
CA THR A 34 12.13 13.50 5.15
C THR A 34 12.18 12.93 3.74
N ARG A 35 13.39 12.59 3.27
CA ARG A 35 13.58 11.92 1.97
C ARG A 35 12.79 10.61 1.93
N CYS A 36 11.86 10.53 0.98
CA CYS A 36 11.00 9.38 0.79
C CYS A 36 11.82 8.20 0.26
N ARG A 37 11.95 7.15 1.08
CA ARG A 37 12.55 5.87 0.70
C ARG A 37 11.72 4.77 1.34
N ARG A 38 11.17 3.86 0.53
CA ARG A 38 10.44 2.68 1.01
C ARG A 38 11.33 1.81 1.90
N THR A 39 10.75 1.25 2.94
CA THR A 39 11.34 0.15 3.72
C THR A 39 11.29 -1.13 2.90
N GLU A 40 12.22 -2.04 3.16
CA GLU A 40 12.26 -3.33 2.47
C GLU A 40 11.18 -4.28 2.99
N GLU A 41 10.89 -4.22 4.29
CA GLU A 41 9.84 -5.02 4.90
C GLU A 41 8.45 -4.42 4.63
N PRO A 42 7.52 -5.21 4.05
CA PRO A 42 6.11 -4.86 3.95
C PRO A 42 5.39 -5.15 5.28
N GLU A 43 4.27 -4.48 5.51
CA GLU A 43 3.43 -4.70 6.69
C GLU A 43 1.94 -4.69 6.32
N LEU A 44 1.13 -5.33 7.16
CA LEU A 44 -0.32 -5.23 7.09
C LEU A 44 -0.77 -3.91 7.72
N LEU A 45 -1.22 -2.99 6.87
CA LEU A 45 -1.77 -1.71 7.27
C LEU A 45 -3.28 -1.86 7.50
N PRO A 46 -3.76 -1.68 8.75
CA PRO A 46 -5.18 -1.77 9.04
C PRO A 46 -5.89 -0.59 8.38
N THR A 47 -7.09 -0.88 7.88
CA THR A 47 -7.93 0.16 7.29
C THR A 47 -9.31 0.01 7.86
N PHE A 48 -9.78 1.09 8.45
CA PHE A 48 -11.06 1.16 9.12
C PHE A 48 -12.15 1.61 8.15
N ASP A 49 -13.38 1.17 8.37
CA ASP A 49 -14.55 1.74 7.69
C ASP A 49 -14.88 3.14 8.24
N VAL A 50 -15.88 3.81 7.66
CA VAL A 50 -16.35 5.14 8.10
C VAL A 50 -16.90 5.15 9.54
N LYS A 51 -17.15 3.97 10.13
CA LYS A 51 -17.60 3.77 11.50
C LYS A 51 -16.45 3.40 12.44
N GLY A 52 -15.22 3.33 11.94
CA GLY A 52 -14.03 2.96 12.72
C GLY A 52 -13.86 1.45 12.93
N ASN A 53 -14.63 0.59 12.27
CA ASN A 53 -14.46 -0.86 12.39
C ASN A 53 -13.29 -1.33 11.53
N ALA A 54 -12.47 -2.23 12.07
CA ALA A 54 -11.43 -2.90 11.28
C ALA A 54 -12.10 -3.72 10.17
N VAL A 55 -11.66 -3.51 8.93
CA VAL A 55 -12.18 -4.30 7.81
C VAL A 55 -11.26 -5.49 7.57
N GLU A 56 -11.80 -6.69 7.78
CA GLU A 56 -11.04 -7.95 7.76
C GLU A 56 -10.50 -8.35 6.38
N ARG A 57 -11.16 -7.91 5.30
CA ARG A 57 -10.69 -8.21 3.94
C ARG A 57 -9.36 -7.51 3.67
N ILE A 58 -8.32 -8.32 3.42
CA ILE A 58 -7.02 -7.89 2.93
C ILE A 58 -7.09 -7.75 1.41
N VAL A 59 -6.81 -6.56 0.89
CA VAL A 59 -6.73 -6.33 -0.56
C VAL A 59 -5.46 -6.97 -1.11
N PRO A 60 -5.54 -7.77 -2.19
CA PRO A 60 -4.37 -8.34 -2.84
C PRO A 60 -3.31 -7.29 -3.20
N PRO A 61 -2.02 -7.60 -3.04
CA PRO A 61 -0.92 -6.86 -3.65
C PRO A 61 -1.12 -6.65 -5.15
N GLY A 62 -0.84 -5.45 -5.64
CA GLY A 62 -1.01 -5.09 -7.06
C GLY A 62 -2.44 -4.70 -7.47
N GLU A 63 -3.45 -4.97 -6.64
CA GLU A 63 -4.82 -4.54 -6.90
C GLU A 63 -5.11 -3.10 -6.45
N ARG A 64 -6.17 -2.49 -7.01
CA ARG A 64 -6.63 -1.17 -6.60
C ARG A 64 -7.43 -1.26 -5.32
N LEU A 65 -7.16 -0.33 -4.39
CA LEU A 65 -8.07 -0.12 -3.27
C LEU A 65 -9.39 0.40 -3.84
N ALA A 66 -10.46 -0.38 -3.69
CA ALA A 66 -11.79 0.06 -4.07
C ALA A 66 -12.18 1.28 -3.20
N GLY A 67 -12.27 2.45 -3.82
CA GLY A 67 -12.92 3.62 -3.22
C GLY A 67 -14.43 3.53 -3.44
N GLU A 68 -15.22 4.13 -2.56
CA GLU A 68 -16.69 4.08 -2.56
C GLU A 68 -17.37 4.63 -3.83
N SER A 69 -16.64 5.15 -4.84
CA SER A 69 -17.29 5.73 -6.03
C SER A 69 -16.53 5.72 -7.36
N THR A 70 -15.29 5.25 -7.47
CA THR A 70 -14.63 5.16 -8.79
C THR A 70 -13.55 4.09 -8.83
N ASN A 71 -13.37 3.46 -10.00
CA ASN A 71 -12.25 2.56 -10.34
C ASN A 71 -10.86 3.26 -10.36
N SER A 72 -10.76 4.41 -9.70
CA SER A 72 -9.63 5.35 -9.70
C SER A 72 -8.84 5.35 -8.39
N GLY A 73 -9.09 4.37 -7.51
CA GLY A 73 -8.37 4.23 -6.26
C GLY A 73 -6.87 3.90 -6.47
N PRO A 74 -6.02 4.22 -5.49
CA PRO A 74 -4.59 3.93 -5.56
C PRO A 74 -4.35 2.42 -5.65
N GLN A 75 -3.37 2.03 -6.46
CA GLN A 75 -2.94 0.64 -6.61
C GLN A 75 -1.98 0.26 -5.49
N THR A 76 -2.21 -0.89 -4.84
CA THR A 76 -1.31 -1.44 -3.81
C THR A 76 0.00 -1.91 -4.45
N CYS A 77 1.06 -1.99 -3.64
CA CYS A 77 2.34 -2.51 -4.10
C CYS A 77 2.23 -4.00 -4.48
N GLY A 78 2.62 -4.37 -5.70
CA GLY A 78 2.58 -5.74 -6.21
C GLY A 78 3.95 -6.44 -6.23
N CYS A 79 4.91 -6.01 -5.41
CA CYS A 79 6.24 -6.60 -5.37
C CYS A 79 6.24 -7.98 -4.71
N ALA A 80 7.27 -8.78 -4.97
CA ALA A 80 7.42 -10.13 -4.42
C ALA A 80 7.32 -10.19 -2.88
N ALA A 81 7.84 -9.20 -2.18
CA ALA A 81 7.74 -9.14 -0.72
C ALA A 81 6.29 -8.95 -0.25
N CYS A 82 5.51 -8.07 -0.90
CA CYS A 82 4.10 -7.89 -0.59
C CYS A 82 3.28 -9.14 -0.91
N CYS A 83 3.56 -9.81 -2.03
CA CYS A 83 2.92 -11.08 -2.39
C CYS A 83 3.24 -12.17 -1.37
N ALA A 84 4.49 -12.33 -0.95
CA ALA A 84 4.89 -13.30 0.07
C ALA A 84 4.15 -13.10 1.40
N LEU A 85 4.07 -11.86 1.88
CA LEU A 85 3.32 -11.56 3.11
C LEU A 85 1.81 -11.82 2.94
N TYR A 86 1.25 -11.57 1.77
CA TYR A 86 -0.16 -11.88 1.49
C TYR A 86 -0.43 -13.38 1.56
N THR A 87 0.44 -14.18 0.96
CA THR A 87 0.37 -15.64 1.00
C THR A 87 0.51 -16.16 2.42
N GLU A 88 1.44 -15.62 3.22
CA GLU A 88 1.58 -15.97 4.64
C GLU A 88 0.30 -15.71 5.44
N LEU A 89 -0.34 -14.56 5.23
CA LEU A 89 -1.52 -14.15 6.00
C LEU A 89 -2.83 -14.80 5.55
N THR A 90 -2.94 -15.19 4.28
CA THR A 90 -4.21 -15.66 3.68
C THR A 90 -4.19 -17.10 3.19
N GLY A 91 -3.00 -17.69 3.00
CA GLY A 91 -2.82 -18.97 2.33
C GLY A 91 -3.04 -18.93 0.81
N ILE A 92 -3.22 -17.74 0.21
CA ILE A 92 -3.48 -17.57 -1.22
C ILE A 92 -2.18 -17.17 -1.92
N GLU A 93 -1.77 -17.92 -2.93
CA GLU A 93 -0.61 -17.62 -3.76
C GLU A 93 -0.97 -16.60 -4.85
N LEU A 94 -0.11 -15.59 -5.03
CA LEU A 94 -0.22 -14.57 -6.08
C LEU A 94 1.10 -14.46 -6.83
N GLU A 95 1.03 -14.40 -8.16
CA GLU A 95 2.21 -14.08 -8.97
C GLU A 95 2.57 -12.58 -8.80
N PRO A 96 3.84 -12.24 -8.52
CA PRO A 96 4.25 -10.85 -8.36
C PRO A 96 4.19 -10.10 -9.69
N ALA A 97 3.92 -8.79 -9.63
CA ALA A 97 3.97 -7.95 -10.81
C ALA A 97 5.43 -7.83 -11.31
N PRO A 98 5.67 -7.77 -12.64
CA PRO A 98 7.00 -7.53 -13.18
C PRO A 98 7.53 -6.17 -12.66
N ALA A 99 8.79 -6.19 -12.20
CA ALA A 99 9.49 -5.05 -11.61
C ALA A 99 9.77 -3.92 -12.61
#